data_AF-A0A7K2Z6V2-F1
#
_entry.id   AF-A0A7K2Z6V2-F1
#
_cell.length_a   1.000
_cell.length_b   1.000
_cell.length_c   1.000
_cell.angle_alpha   90.00
_cell.angle_beta   90.00
_cell.angle_gamma   90.00
#
_symmetry.space_group_name_H-M   'P 1'
#
loop_
_entity.id
_entity.type
_entity.pdbx_description
1 polymer ?
#
loop_
_entity_poly.entity_id
_entity_poly.type
_entity_poly.pdbx_seq_one_letter_code
_entity_poly.pdbx_strand_id
1 'polypeptide(L)'
;MADRVEEQVERFAPGFRGRVLARRILAPPTLQAADRNLRHGAINGGTAATHQQLVFRPVPGTGRPETPLKGLYLASAAAHPGGGVH
;
A
#
# COMPACT_ATOMS: atom_id res chain seq x y z
N MET A 1 2.53 0.19 18.82
CA MET A 1 1.64 -0.46 17.83
C MET A 1 2.05 -1.90 17.60
N ALA A 2 3.33 -2.17 17.31
CA ALA A 2 3.85 -3.54 17.17
C ALA A 2 3.47 -4.45 18.35
N ASP A 3 3.66 -3.99 19.59
CA ASP A 3 3.35 -4.82 20.77
C ASP A 3 1.87 -5.20 20.85
N ARG A 4 0.95 -4.31 20.43
CA ARG A 4 -0.49 -4.59 20.36
C ARG A 4 -0.83 -5.67 19.31
N VAL A 5 -0.11 -5.68 18.18
CA VAL A 5 -0.27 -6.72 17.15
C VAL A 5 0.27 -8.04 17.67
N GLU A 6 1.44 -8.05 18.30
CA GLU A 6 2.02 -9.25 18.92
C GLU A 6 1.13 -9.81 20.03
N GLU A 7 0.49 -8.97 20.86
CA GLU A 7 -0.51 -9.39 21.85
C GLU A 7 -1.74 -10.05 21.20
N GLN A 8 -2.22 -9.54 20.07
CA GLN A 8 -3.31 -10.19 19.35
C GLN A 8 -2.90 -11.56 18.80
N VAL A 9 -1.69 -11.67 18.24
CA VAL A 9 -1.19 -12.97 17.76
C VAL A 9 -1.04 -13.94 18.93
N GLU A 10 -0.44 -13.53 20.05
CA GLU A 10 -0.27 -14.34 21.25
C GLU A 10 -1.61 -14.90 21.78
N ARG A 11 -2.69 -14.10 21.74
CA ARG A 11 -4.04 -14.53 22.14
C ARG A 11 -4.53 -15.75 21.36
N PHE A 12 -4.17 -15.85 20.07
CA PHE A 12 -4.56 -16.97 19.20
C PHE A 12 -3.46 -18.02 19.02
N ALA A 13 -2.21 -17.69 19.37
CA ALA A 13 -1.04 -18.55 19.28
C ALA A 13 -0.14 -18.41 20.52
N PRO A 14 -0.50 -19.04 21.66
CA PRO A 14 0.27 -18.94 22.90
C PRO A 14 1.72 -19.43 22.74
N GLY A 15 2.66 -18.69 23.32
CA GLY A 15 4.10 -18.90 23.20
C GLY A 15 4.74 -18.25 21.98
N PHE A 16 3.97 -17.59 21.11
CA PHE A 16 4.48 -16.89 19.92
C PHE A 16 5.56 -15.86 20.26
N ARG A 17 5.30 -15.00 21.23
CA ARG A 17 6.22 -13.92 21.63
C ARG A 17 7.55 -14.46 22.16
N GLY A 18 7.53 -15.60 22.84
CA GLY A 18 8.74 -16.27 23.33
C GLY A 18 9.65 -16.82 22.22
N ARG A 19 9.16 -16.89 20.98
CA ARG A 19 9.90 -17.39 19.80
C ARG A 19 10.45 -16.27 18.90
N VAL A 20 10.17 -15.00 19.20
CA VAL A 20 10.62 -13.87 18.38
C VAL A 20 12.09 -13.56 18.68
N LEU A 21 12.99 -13.83 17.72
CA LEU A 21 14.43 -13.57 17.86
C LEU A 21 14.80 -12.11 17.58
N ALA A 22 14.10 -11.48 16.65
CA ALA A 22 14.32 -10.09 16.26
C ALA A 22 13.04 -9.51 15.64
N ARG A 23 12.94 -8.18 15.64
CA ARG A 23 11.82 -7.46 15.02
C ARG A 23 12.30 -6.30 14.17
N ARG A 24 11.62 -6.07 13.05
CA ARG A 24 11.79 -4.89 12.19
C ARG A 24 10.45 -4.19 12.05
N ILE A 25 10.40 -2.92 12.42
CA ILE A 25 9.17 -2.11 12.34
C ILE A 25 9.28 -1.18 11.13
N LEU A 26 8.36 -1.34 10.18
CA LEU A 26 8.22 -0.48 9.00
C LEU A 26 7.03 0.45 9.19
N ALA A 27 7.26 1.58 9.87
CA ALA A 27 6.23 2.60 10.03
C ALA A 27 6.05 3.41 8.72
N PRO A 28 4.92 4.12 8.54
CA PRO A 28 4.70 4.96 7.37
C PRO A 28 5.86 5.91 6.98
N PRO A 29 6.49 6.67 7.90
CA PRO A 29 7.64 7.50 7.54
C PRO A 29 8.87 6.68 7.09
N THR A 30 9.06 5.48 7.65
CA THR A 30 10.14 4.56 7.24
C THR A 30 9.90 4.06 5.82
N LEU A 31 8.67 3.71 5.48
CA LEU A 31 8.29 3.28 4.12
C LEU A 31 8.54 4.39 3.10
N GLN A 32 8.09 5.63 3.40
CA GLN A 32 8.32 6.78 2.52
C GLN A 32 9.82 7.13 2.38
N ALA A 33 10.60 6.98 3.46
CA ALA A 33 12.04 7.23 3.42
C ALA A 33 12.78 6.20 2.57
N ALA A 34 12.33 4.93 2.59
CA ALA A 34 12.88 3.86 1.77
C ALA A 34 12.47 3.95 0.30
N ASP A 35 11.22 4.38 0.04
CA ASP A 35 10.69 4.59 -1.30
C ASP A 35 9.81 5.84 -1.34
N ARG A 36 10.29 6.86 -2.05
CA ARG A 36 9.59 8.15 -2.18
C ARG A 36 8.24 8.04 -2.89
N ASN A 37 7.99 6.97 -3.64
CA ASN A 37 6.68 6.70 -4.24
C ASN A 37 5.61 6.37 -3.18
N LEU A 38 6.03 5.86 -2.01
CA LEU A 38 5.15 5.53 -0.89
C LEU A 38 4.87 6.76 -0.03
N ARG A 39 4.33 7.83 -0.63
CA ARG A 39 4.01 9.06 0.09
C ARG A 39 3.07 8.78 1.26
N HIS A 40 3.40 9.27 2.44
CA HIS A 40 2.74 8.96 3.72
C HIS A 40 2.68 7.47 4.05
N GLY A 41 3.58 6.65 3.48
CA GLY A 41 3.57 5.20 3.59
C GLY A 41 2.45 4.50 2.80
N ALA A 42 1.81 5.20 1.85
CA ALA A 42 0.66 4.67 1.12
C ALA A 42 1.09 3.70 0.01
N ILE A 43 0.98 2.40 0.28
CA ILE A 43 1.34 1.31 -0.66
C ILE A 43 0.56 1.33 -1.98
N ASN A 44 -0.68 1.84 -1.97
CA ASN A 44 -1.56 1.91 -3.15
C ASN A 44 -1.76 3.35 -3.66
N GLY A 45 -0.89 4.29 -3.26
CA GLY A 45 -0.95 5.67 -3.75
C GLY A 45 -2.14 6.49 -3.23
N GLY A 46 -2.77 6.07 -2.13
CA GLY A 46 -3.89 6.78 -1.51
C GLY A 46 -4.95 5.85 -0.92
N THR A 47 -6.08 6.44 -0.53
CA THR A 47 -7.22 5.70 0.00
C THR A 47 -8.09 5.13 -1.10
N ALA A 48 -8.56 3.89 -0.93
CA ALA A 48 -9.54 3.25 -1.80
C ALA A 48 -11.00 3.51 -1.38
N ALA A 49 -11.22 4.40 -0.40
CA ALA A 49 -12.58 4.73 0.05
C ALA A 49 -13.43 5.32 -1.08
N THR A 50 -14.71 4.98 -1.11
CA THR A 50 -15.64 5.32 -2.22
C THR A 50 -15.64 6.80 -2.55
N HIS A 51 -15.64 7.68 -1.55
CA HIS A 51 -15.63 9.14 -1.72
C HIS A 51 -14.36 9.70 -2.40
N GLN A 52 -13.29 8.91 -2.50
CA GLN A 52 -12.01 9.31 -3.11
C GLN A 52 -11.74 8.58 -4.43
N GLN A 53 -12.35 7.40 -4.65
CA GLN A 53 -12.19 6.65 -5.89
C GLN A 53 -13.29 6.97 -6.91
N LEU A 54 -14.57 7.03 -6.52
CA LEU A 54 -15.69 6.95 -7.46
C LEU A 54 -15.74 8.08 -8.51
N VAL A 55 -15.46 9.32 -8.10
CA VAL A 55 -15.59 10.50 -8.98
C VAL A 55 -14.25 10.99 -9.53
N PHE A 56 -13.17 10.78 -8.77
CA PHE A 56 -11.88 11.41 -9.03
C PHE A 56 -10.79 10.45 -9.52
N ARG A 57 -11.05 9.13 -9.57
CA ARG A 57 -10.05 8.15 -10.00
C ARG A 57 -10.66 6.88 -10.64
N PRO A 58 -10.33 6.55 -11.90
CA PRO A 58 -9.44 7.28 -12.81
C PRO A 58 -10.09 8.58 -13.30
N VAL A 59 -9.27 9.57 -13.65
CA VAL A 59 -9.73 10.74 -14.42
C VAL A 59 -10.34 10.20 -15.73
N PRO A 60 -11.47 10.76 -16.23
CA PRO A 60 -12.06 10.32 -17.49
C PRO A 60 -11.02 10.21 -18.60
N GLY A 61 -10.98 9.06 -19.29
CA GLY A 61 -9.99 8.75 -20.33
C GLY A 61 -8.70 8.07 -19.84
N THR A 62 -8.49 7.91 -18.52
CA THR A 62 -7.28 7.28 -17.95
C THR A 62 -7.52 5.88 -17.36
N GLY A 63 -8.62 5.23 -17.76
CA GLY A 63 -8.97 3.87 -17.32
C GLY A 63 -8.18 2.75 -18.00
N ARG A 64 -7.19 3.09 -18.83
CA ARG A 64 -6.34 2.13 -19.54
C ARG A 64 -4.85 2.50 -19.36
N PRO A 65 -3.90 1.62 -19.74
CA PRO A 65 -2.47 1.86 -19.54
C PRO A 65 -1.89 2.98 -20.42
N GLU A 66 -2.54 3.34 -21.52
CA GLU A 66 -2.03 4.34 -22.46
C GLU A 66 -1.91 5.72 -21.82
N THR A 67 -0.83 6.44 -22.15
CA THR A 67 -0.69 7.86 -21.84
C THR A 67 -1.01 8.71 -23.08
N PRO A 68 -1.16 10.05 -22.94
CA PRO A 68 -1.29 10.94 -24.10
C PRO A 68 -0.09 10.92 -25.05
N LEU A 69 1.07 10.40 -24.61
CA LEU A 69 2.27 10.27 -25.43
C LEU A 69 2.28 8.91 -26.12
N LYS A 70 2.32 8.92 -27.46
CA LYS A 70 2.34 7.71 -28.28
C LYS A 70 3.54 6.83 -27.90
N GLY A 71 3.26 5.56 -27.60
CA GLY A 71 4.27 4.57 -27.23
C GLY A 71 4.68 4.58 -25.75
N LEU A 72 4.11 5.47 -24.93
CA LEU A 72 4.32 5.48 -23.47
C LEU A 72 3.09 4.94 -22.74
N TYR A 73 3.32 3.99 -21.84
CA TYR A 73 2.31 3.28 -21.08
C TYR A 73 2.63 3.34 -19.57
N LEU A 74 1.61 3.38 -18.72
CA LEU A 74 1.74 3.31 -17.26
C LEU A 74 1.49 1.88 -16.76
N ALA A 75 2.46 1.35 -16.02
CA ALA A 75 2.34 0.05 -15.35
C ALA A 75 2.85 0.16 -13.92
N SER A 76 1.93 0.19 -12.95
CA SER A 76 2.21 0.13 -11.51
C SER A 76 0.89 0.07 -10.73
N ALA A 77 0.97 -0.09 -9.41
CA ALA A 77 -0.17 0.10 -8.50
C ALA A 77 -0.80 1.51 -8.59
N ALA A 78 -0.08 2.48 -9.14
CA ALA A 78 -0.59 3.84 -9.36
C ALA A 78 -1.39 3.99 -10.66
N ALA A 79 -1.33 3.03 -11.59
CA ALA A 79 -2.18 2.98 -12.78
C ALA A 79 -3.51 2.27 -12.47
N HIS A 80 -4.56 2.54 -13.26
CA HIS A 80 -5.80 1.74 -13.19
C HIS A 80 -5.50 0.28 -13.59
N PRO A 81 -6.07 -0.74 -12.92
CA PRO A 81 -7.13 -0.72 -11.92
C PRO A 81 -6.72 -0.38 -10.47
N GLY A 82 -5.42 -0.27 -10.18
CA GLY A 82 -4.89 0.02 -8.85
C GLY A 82 -3.90 -1.04 -8.37
N GLY A 83 -3.52 -0.96 -7.10
CA GLY A 83 -2.61 -1.91 -6.47
C GLY A 83 -3.28 -3.20 -6.01
N GLY A 84 -2.50 -4.28 -6.01
CA GLY A 84 -2.92 -5.64 -5.65
C GLY A 84 -2.31 -6.63 -6.64
N VAL A 85 -1.50 -7.58 -6.16
CA VAL A 85 -1.08 -8.72 -6.98
C VAL A 85 -2.24 -9.72 -7.03
N HIS A 86 -2.66 -10.11 -8.23
CA HIS A 86 -3.66 -11.15 -8.46
C HIS A 86 -3.07 -12.54 -8.25
#